data_AF-A0A7W0KGC0-F1
#
_entry.id   AF-A0A7W0KGC0-F1
#
_cell.length_a   1.000
_cell.length_b   1.000
_cell.length_c   1.000
_cell.angle_alpha   90.00
_cell.angle_beta   90.00
_cell.angle_gamma   90.00
#
_symmetry.space_group_name_H-M   'P 1'
#
loop_
_entity.id
_entity.type
_entity.pdbx_description
1 polymer ?
#
loop_
_entity_poly.entity_id
_entity_poly.type
_entity_poly.pdbx_seq_one_letter_code
_entity_poly.pdbx_strand_id
1 'polypeptide(L)'
;MLRRYHGAATIQPGWGDLPWRYRDPDPARWEVICHSDVAPYNIVYREGLPVGLIDFDVAGTGPKLWDIACAAYRLAPLASDAGCRGFGFGEPPDRIGRLTRFCDAYGLEDRAGLLEKAIVRIEGLRDDILERAAAGDPGVATHLEEDHVGSYNADLQWIRENEAALRAALL
;
A
#
# COMPACT_ATOMS: atom_id res chain seq x y z
N MET A 1 -13.31 4.08 5.96
CA MET A 1 -12.82 5.37 5.40
C MET A 1 -12.37 5.21 3.95
N LEU A 2 -11.41 4.32 3.63
CA LEU A 2 -10.88 4.15 2.26
C LEU A 2 -11.94 3.92 1.16
N ARG A 3 -12.93 3.03 1.40
CA ARG A 3 -14.06 2.85 0.45
C ARG A 3 -14.80 4.17 0.15
N ARG A 4 -15.02 5.02 1.16
CA ARG A 4 -15.67 6.33 0.98
C ARG A 4 -14.78 7.29 0.19
N TYR A 5 -13.47 7.26 0.44
CA TYR A 5 -12.50 8.01 -0.36
C TYR A 5 -12.56 7.58 -1.83
N HIS A 6 -12.47 6.29 -2.15
CA HIS A 6 -12.59 5.80 -3.53
C HIS A 6 -13.92 6.16 -4.20
N GLY A 7 -15.02 6.17 -3.44
CA GLY A 7 -16.30 6.66 -3.96
C GLY A 7 -16.27 8.13 -4.36
N ALA A 8 -15.61 8.99 -3.57
CA ALA A 8 -15.46 10.41 -3.87
C ALA A 8 -14.36 10.70 -4.93
N ALA A 9 -13.34 9.86 -5.00
CA ALA A 9 -12.20 9.97 -5.90
C ALA A 9 -12.38 9.20 -7.21
N THR A 10 -13.61 8.77 -7.54
CA THR A 10 -13.90 8.11 -8.82
C THR A 10 -13.52 9.02 -9.97
N ILE A 11 -12.78 8.48 -10.95
CA ILE A 11 -12.24 9.26 -12.05
C ILE A 11 -13.36 10.03 -12.76
N GLN A 12 -13.13 11.33 -13.03
CA GLN A 12 -14.06 12.18 -13.79
C GLN A 12 -13.43 12.55 -15.14
N PRO A 13 -14.24 12.94 -16.13
CA PRO A 13 -13.72 13.45 -17.40
C PRO A 13 -12.67 14.56 -17.20
N GLY A 14 -11.53 14.44 -17.88
CA GLY A 14 -10.41 15.38 -17.78
C GLY A 14 -9.52 15.23 -16.55
N TRP A 15 -9.91 14.45 -15.53
CA TRP A 15 -9.04 14.24 -14.37
C TRP A 15 -7.83 13.38 -14.71
N GLY A 16 -7.94 12.45 -15.65
CA GLY A 16 -6.81 11.61 -16.06
C GLY A 16 -5.67 12.36 -16.75
N ASP A 17 -5.99 13.51 -17.35
CA ASP A 17 -5.03 14.34 -18.09
C ASP A 17 -4.27 15.31 -17.18
N LEU A 18 -4.66 15.42 -15.91
CA LEU A 18 -3.95 16.24 -14.93
C LEU A 18 -2.53 15.69 -14.69
N PRO A 19 -1.58 16.55 -14.26
CA PRO A 19 -0.17 16.18 -14.08
C PRO A 19 0.04 15.37 -12.79
N TRP A 20 -0.63 14.22 -12.68
CA TRP A 20 -0.45 13.29 -11.58
C TRP A 20 0.96 12.73 -11.56
N ARG A 21 1.51 12.54 -10.36
CA ARG A 21 2.84 11.98 -10.15
C ARG A 21 2.92 10.52 -10.61
N TYR A 22 1.89 9.74 -10.28
CA TYR A 22 1.73 8.37 -10.75
C TYR A 22 0.53 8.27 -11.70
N ARG A 23 0.67 7.44 -12.73
CA ARG A 23 -0.43 7.03 -13.61
C ARG A 23 -0.26 5.56 -13.92
N ASP A 24 -1.28 4.75 -13.69
CA ASP A 24 -1.27 3.38 -14.18
C ASP A 24 -1.07 3.44 -15.71
N PRO A 25 -0.14 2.65 -16.27
CA PRO A 25 0.18 2.72 -17.70
C PRO A 25 -0.98 2.30 -18.60
N ASP A 26 -2.00 1.63 -18.05
CA ASP A 26 -3.21 1.26 -18.75
C ASP A 26 -4.38 2.16 -18.33
N PRO A 27 -4.80 3.12 -19.18
CA PRO A 27 -5.94 3.99 -18.91
C PRO A 27 -7.25 3.25 -18.67
N ALA A 28 -7.40 2.02 -19.19
CA ALA A 28 -8.59 1.22 -18.94
C ALA A 28 -8.74 0.79 -17.47
N ARG A 29 -7.65 0.87 -16.68
CA ARG A 29 -7.64 0.57 -15.25
C ARG A 29 -7.79 1.80 -14.36
N TRP A 30 -7.98 3.00 -14.93
CA TRP A 30 -8.16 4.22 -14.15
C TRP A 30 -9.57 4.26 -13.56
N GLU A 31 -9.73 3.68 -12.37
CA GLU A 31 -11.02 3.68 -11.65
C GLU A 31 -11.15 4.91 -10.74
N VAL A 32 -10.06 5.27 -10.08
CA VAL A 32 -10.01 6.33 -9.07
C VAL A 32 -8.71 7.13 -9.17
N ILE A 33 -8.69 8.29 -8.52
CA ILE A 33 -7.45 8.90 -8.06
C ILE A 33 -7.01 8.14 -6.81
N CYS A 34 -6.08 7.20 -6.98
CA CYS A 34 -5.40 6.53 -5.89
C CYS A 34 -4.60 7.54 -5.06
N HIS A 35 -4.58 7.36 -3.76
CA HIS A 35 -3.66 8.07 -2.86
C HIS A 35 -2.23 7.54 -3.00
N SER A 36 -2.06 6.27 -3.35
CA SER A 36 -0.79 5.54 -3.53
C SER A 36 0.08 5.34 -2.29
N ASP A 37 -0.24 5.98 -1.16
CA ASP A 37 0.48 5.84 0.11
C ASP A 37 -0.46 5.80 1.33
N VAL A 38 -1.44 4.90 1.26
CA VAL A 38 -2.39 4.68 2.37
C VAL A 38 -1.70 3.88 3.47
N ALA A 39 -1.07 4.59 4.41
CA ALA A 39 -0.35 4.01 5.54
C ALA A 39 -0.79 4.64 6.87
N PRO A 40 -0.52 4.01 8.04
CA PRO A 40 -0.92 4.53 9.34
C PRO A 40 -0.56 6.00 9.59
N TYR A 41 0.61 6.45 9.13
CA TYR A 41 1.09 7.83 9.28
C TYR A 41 0.33 8.85 8.42
N ASN A 42 -0.34 8.41 7.34
CA ASN A 42 -1.16 9.27 6.46
C ASN A 42 -2.65 9.19 6.77
N ILE A 43 -3.05 8.47 7.82
CA ILE A 43 -4.45 8.36 8.23
C ILE A 43 -4.68 9.25 9.45
N VAL A 44 -5.65 10.16 9.34
CA VAL A 44 -6.09 10.98 10.47
C VAL A 44 -7.13 10.20 11.27
N TYR A 45 -6.89 10.09 12.57
CA TYR A 45 -7.79 9.41 13.51
C TYR A 45 -8.49 10.41 14.43
N ARG A 46 -9.77 10.16 14.70
CA ARG A 46 -10.54 10.84 15.74
C ARG A 46 -11.25 9.79 16.57
N GLU A 47 -11.01 9.80 17.88
CA GLU A 47 -11.61 8.83 18.82
C GLU A 47 -11.36 7.36 18.39
N GLY A 48 -10.16 7.08 17.88
CA GLY A 48 -9.77 5.74 17.41
C GLY A 48 -10.33 5.34 16.04
N LEU A 49 -11.10 6.20 15.38
CA LEU A 49 -11.68 5.93 14.06
C LEU A 49 -10.97 6.71 12.95
N PRO A 50 -10.70 6.09 11.79
CA PRO A 50 -10.10 6.80 10.66
C PRO A 50 -11.12 7.76 10.04
N VAL A 51 -10.79 9.05 9.98
CA VAL A 51 -11.69 10.12 9.50
C VAL A 51 -11.19 10.83 8.24
N GLY A 52 -9.92 10.69 7.88
CA GLY A 52 -9.36 11.34 6.70
C GLY A 52 -8.01 10.77 6.27
N LEU A 53 -7.58 11.20 5.08
CA LEU A 53 -6.26 10.96 4.52
C LEU A 53 -5.55 12.31 4.34
N ILE A 54 -4.23 12.30 4.45
CA ILE A 54 -3.34 13.43 4.18
C ILE A 54 -2.17 12.94 3.31
N ASP A 55 -1.42 13.89 2.74
CA ASP A 55 -0.23 13.60 1.93
C ASP A 55 -0.54 12.98 0.56
N PHE A 56 -1.05 13.82 -0.35
CA PHE A 56 -1.48 13.44 -1.71
C PHE A 56 -0.39 13.67 -2.77
N ASP A 57 0.87 13.81 -2.38
CA ASP A 57 1.98 14.14 -3.29
C ASP A 57 2.27 13.04 -4.33
N VAL A 58 1.97 11.78 -3.98
CA VAL A 58 2.06 10.58 -4.83
C VAL A 58 0.71 10.11 -5.38
N ALA A 59 -0.34 10.93 -5.23
CA ALA A 59 -1.65 10.60 -5.77
C ALA A 59 -1.62 10.49 -7.30
N GLY A 60 -2.47 9.62 -7.83
CA GLY A 60 -2.44 9.29 -9.25
C GLY A 60 -3.58 8.43 -9.75
N THR A 61 -3.73 8.34 -11.06
CA THR A 61 -4.78 7.51 -11.66
C THR A 61 -4.45 6.04 -11.57
N GLY A 62 -5.41 5.21 -11.16
CA GLY A 62 -5.20 3.77 -11.13
C GLY A 62 -6.41 2.97 -10.64
N PRO A 63 -6.25 1.64 -10.55
CA PRO A 63 -7.29 0.77 -10.03
C PRO A 63 -7.38 0.92 -8.51
N LYS A 64 -8.58 0.80 -7.93
CA LYS A 64 -8.77 0.83 -6.46
C LYS A 64 -7.88 -0.19 -5.76
N LEU A 65 -7.61 -1.32 -6.41
CA LEU A 65 -6.76 -2.39 -5.90
C LEU A 65 -5.34 -1.91 -5.55
N TRP A 66 -4.84 -0.85 -6.20
CA TRP A 66 -3.53 -0.26 -5.89
C TRP A 66 -3.48 0.28 -4.45
N ASP A 67 -4.45 1.11 -4.06
CA ASP A 67 -4.57 1.65 -2.70
C ASP A 67 -4.93 0.57 -1.68
N ILE A 68 -5.80 -0.38 -2.06
CA ILE A 68 -6.19 -1.50 -1.19
C ILE A 68 -4.96 -2.35 -0.84
N ALA A 69 -4.11 -2.65 -1.82
CA ALA A 69 -2.90 -3.45 -1.60
C ALA A 69 -1.88 -2.72 -0.71
N CYS A 70 -1.67 -1.42 -0.95
CA CYS A 70 -0.80 -0.59 -0.10
C CYS A 70 -1.31 -0.53 1.35
N ALA A 71 -2.61 -0.27 1.52
CA ALA A 71 -3.26 -0.23 2.83
C ALA A 71 -3.22 -1.59 3.54
N ALA A 72 -3.50 -2.69 2.84
CA ALA A 72 -3.42 -4.04 3.39
C ALA A 72 -2.00 -4.36 3.88
N TYR A 73 -0.97 -4.05 3.07
CA TYR A 73 0.43 -4.24 3.44
C TYR A 73 0.77 -3.52 4.76
N ARG A 74 0.32 -2.28 4.96
CA ARG A 74 0.67 -1.48 6.15
C ARG A 74 -0.23 -1.74 7.37
N LEU A 75 -1.53 -1.99 7.17
CA LEU A 75 -2.52 -2.14 8.26
C LEU A 75 -2.67 -3.58 8.75
N ALA A 76 -2.50 -4.58 7.87
CA ALA A 76 -2.49 -6.01 8.20
C ALA A 76 -1.09 -6.57 8.45
N PRO A 77 -0.12 -5.70 8.77
CA PRO A 77 1.29 -5.78 8.36
C PRO A 77 1.71 -7.06 7.61
N LEU A 78 1.62 -7.07 6.29
CA LEU A 78 2.12 -8.18 5.44
C LEU A 78 3.65 -8.11 5.35
N ALA A 79 4.30 -8.32 6.48
CA ALA A 79 5.67 -7.92 6.74
C ALA A 79 6.34 -8.87 7.72
N SER A 80 7.68 -8.86 7.68
CA SER A 80 8.52 -9.52 8.66
C SER A 80 8.22 -9.05 10.10
N ASP A 81 8.71 -9.78 11.11
CA ASP A 81 8.52 -9.37 12.50
C ASP A 81 9.19 -8.01 12.79
N ALA A 82 10.33 -7.74 12.16
CA ALA A 82 10.98 -6.43 12.22
C ALA A 82 10.15 -5.35 11.51
N GLY A 83 9.61 -5.65 10.33
CA GLY A 83 8.71 -4.74 9.60
C GLY A 83 7.46 -4.38 10.40
N CYS A 84 6.86 -5.35 11.11
CA CYS A 84 5.74 -5.08 12.03
C CYS A 84 6.11 -4.04 13.10
N ARG A 85 7.29 -4.19 13.72
CA ARG A 85 7.79 -3.19 14.67
C ARG A 85 8.01 -1.83 14.02
N GLY A 86 8.57 -1.81 12.81
CA GLY A 86 8.70 -0.59 12.00
C GLY A 86 7.37 0.09 11.70
N PHE A 87 6.27 -0.66 11.59
CA PHE A 87 4.93 -0.10 11.37
C PHE A 87 4.21 0.28 12.68
N GLY A 88 4.91 0.21 13.82
CA GLY A 88 4.40 0.62 15.12
C GLY A 88 3.72 -0.49 15.93
N PHE A 89 3.84 -1.76 15.53
CA PHE A 89 3.35 -2.89 16.34
C PHE A 89 4.39 -3.31 17.37
N GLY A 90 4.02 -3.36 18.65
CA GLY A 90 4.94 -3.84 19.71
C GLY A 90 5.40 -5.28 19.49
N GLU A 91 4.46 -6.14 19.06
CA GLU A 91 4.73 -7.51 18.61
C GLU A 91 3.95 -7.82 17.32
N PRO A 92 4.41 -8.81 16.52
CA PRO A 92 3.68 -9.26 15.33
C PRO A 92 2.21 -9.58 15.62
N PRO A 93 1.25 -8.90 14.96
CA PRO A 93 -0.16 -9.16 15.19
C PRO A 93 -0.65 -10.40 14.42
N ASP A 94 -1.93 -10.75 14.58
CA ASP A 94 -2.65 -11.67 13.69
C ASP A 94 -2.77 -11.06 12.28
N ARG A 95 -1.72 -11.19 11.46
CA ARG A 95 -1.62 -10.59 10.12
C ARG A 95 -2.72 -11.08 9.18
N ILE A 96 -2.94 -12.40 9.17
CA ILE A 96 -3.92 -13.04 8.30
C ILE A 96 -5.34 -12.61 8.70
N GLY A 97 -5.70 -12.70 9.99
CA GLY A 97 -7.02 -12.27 10.43
C GLY A 97 -7.24 -10.77 10.29
N ARG A 98 -6.19 -9.94 10.32
CA ARG A 98 -6.28 -8.51 9.98
C ARG A 98 -6.48 -8.27 8.49
N LEU A 99 -5.83 -9.06 7.62
CA LEU A 99 -6.01 -8.98 6.16
C LEU A 99 -7.46 -9.27 5.77
N THR A 100 -8.03 -10.36 6.30
CA THR A 100 -9.44 -10.71 6.08
C THR A 100 -10.37 -9.61 6.58
N ARG A 101 -10.19 -9.14 7.83
CA ARG A 101 -11.00 -8.05 8.41
C ARG A 101 -10.89 -6.75 7.62
N PHE A 102 -9.71 -6.43 7.09
CA PHE A 102 -9.51 -5.27 6.24
C PHE A 102 -10.33 -5.39 4.94
N CYS A 103 -10.25 -6.54 4.26
CA CYS A 103 -11.03 -6.81 3.05
C CYS A 103 -12.54 -6.74 3.31
N ASP A 104 -13.00 -7.34 4.41
CA ASP A 104 -14.41 -7.30 4.82
C ASP A 104 -14.88 -5.86 5.10
N ALA A 105 -14.10 -5.09 5.87
CA ALA A 105 -14.42 -3.72 6.23
C ALA A 105 -14.41 -2.78 5.01
N TYR A 106 -13.52 -3.04 4.04
CA TYR A 106 -13.56 -2.37 2.75
C TYR A 106 -14.78 -2.80 1.93
N GLY A 107 -15.26 -4.04 2.07
CA GLY A 107 -16.28 -4.65 1.23
C GLY A 107 -15.71 -5.13 -0.10
N LEU A 108 -14.50 -5.71 -0.06
CA LEU A 108 -13.83 -6.28 -1.23
C LEU A 108 -14.37 -7.70 -1.49
N GLU A 109 -15.24 -7.82 -2.48
CA GLU A 109 -15.85 -9.09 -2.89
C GLU A 109 -14.86 -9.96 -3.67
N ASP A 110 -14.21 -9.39 -4.69
CA ASP A 110 -13.14 -10.06 -5.42
C ASP A 110 -11.77 -9.65 -4.84
N ARG A 111 -11.12 -10.61 -4.21
CA ARG A 111 -9.79 -10.45 -3.59
C ARG A 111 -8.68 -11.01 -4.47
N ALA A 112 -9.02 -11.55 -5.65
CA ALA A 112 -8.04 -12.06 -6.58
C ALA A 112 -7.04 -10.96 -6.96
N GLY A 113 -5.77 -11.33 -7.05
CA GLY A 113 -4.71 -10.39 -7.40
C GLY A 113 -4.29 -9.43 -6.27
N LEU A 114 -4.94 -9.43 -5.10
CA LEU A 114 -4.57 -8.53 -4.00
C LEU A 114 -3.14 -8.82 -3.50
N LEU A 115 -2.79 -10.09 -3.34
CA LEU A 115 -1.46 -10.49 -2.88
C LEU A 115 -0.38 -10.10 -3.90
N GLU A 116 -0.63 -10.39 -5.18
CA GLU A 116 0.25 -10.02 -6.29
C GLU A 116 0.43 -8.50 -6.34
N LYS A 117 -0.65 -7.74 -6.15
CA LYS A 117 -0.61 -6.29 -6.15
C LYS A 117 0.18 -5.75 -4.96
N ALA A 118 0.08 -6.38 -3.78
CA ALA A 118 0.87 -6.01 -2.62
C ALA A 118 2.37 -6.26 -2.85
N ILE A 119 2.73 -7.41 -3.42
CA ILE A 119 4.12 -7.73 -3.80
C ILE A 119 4.66 -6.67 -4.78
N VAL A 120 3.94 -6.38 -5.86
CA VAL A 120 4.33 -5.34 -6.83
C VAL A 120 4.49 -3.97 -6.15
N ARG A 121 3.64 -3.64 -5.18
CA ARG A 121 3.77 -2.36 -4.45
C ARG A 121 5.04 -2.31 -3.61
N ILE A 122 5.38 -3.38 -2.91
CA ILE A 122 6.58 -3.45 -2.06
C ILE A 122 7.85 -3.46 -2.91
N GLU A 123 7.85 -4.20 -4.02
CA GLU A 123 8.93 -4.17 -5.01
C GLU A 123 9.12 -2.75 -5.56
N GLY A 124 8.04 -2.07 -5.93
CA GLY A 124 8.12 -0.68 -6.40
C GLY A 124 8.66 0.30 -5.36
N LEU A 125 8.37 0.11 -4.06
CA LEU A 125 8.96 0.93 -2.98
C LEU A 125 10.47 0.70 -2.85
N ARG A 126 10.89 -0.56 -2.91
CA ARG A 126 12.31 -0.94 -2.87
C ARG A 126 13.05 -0.39 -4.08
N ASP A 127 12.48 -0.58 -5.26
CA ASP A 127 13.13 -0.24 -6.52
C ASP A 127 13.22 1.28 -6.72
N ASP A 128 12.21 2.06 -6.30
CA ASP A 128 12.30 3.54 -6.29
C ASP A 128 13.50 4.05 -5.47
N ILE A 129 13.73 3.48 -4.28
CA ILE A 129 14.88 3.84 -3.45
C ILE A 129 16.19 3.52 -4.17
N LEU A 130 16.30 2.33 -4.76
CA LEU A 130 17.50 1.88 -5.45
C LEU A 130 17.79 2.72 -6.71
N GLU A 131 16.76 3.01 -7.51
CA GLU A 131 16.88 3.82 -8.72
C GLU A 131 17.30 5.26 -8.40
N ARG A 132 16.67 5.88 -7.39
CA ARG A 132 17.01 7.24 -6.94
C ARG A 132 18.40 7.29 -6.31
N ALA A 133 18.80 6.26 -5.57
CA ALA A 133 20.15 6.13 -5.02
C ALA A 133 21.19 6.04 -6.15
N ALA A 134 20.94 5.22 -7.18
CA ALA A 134 21.81 5.11 -8.34
C ALA A 134 21.90 6.42 -9.13
N ALA A 135 20.84 7.24 -9.12
CA ALA A 135 20.82 8.58 -9.69
C ALA A 135 21.48 9.66 -8.80
N GLY A 136 21.94 9.32 -7.59
CA GLY A 136 22.58 10.25 -6.66
C GLY A 136 21.63 11.21 -5.97
N ASP A 137 20.33 10.86 -5.83
CA ASP A 137 19.34 11.68 -5.15
C ASP A 137 19.60 11.72 -3.63
N PRO A 138 19.92 12.88 -3.03
CA PRO A 138 20.12 12.99 -1.59
C PRO A 138 18.84 12.70 -0.79
N GLY A 139 17.66 12.78 -1.40
CA GLY A 139 16.36 12.53 -0.77
C GLY A 139 16.15 11.08 -0.32
N VAL A 140 17.00 10.13 -0.76
CA VAL A 140 16.94 8.73 -0.28
C VAL A 140 18.04 8.37 0.72
N ALA A 141 18.88 9.33 1.15
CA ALA A 141 19.99 9.06 2.07
C ALA A 141 19.51 8.37 3.38
N THR A 142 18.50 8.95 4.04
CA THR A 142 17.93 8.36 5.27
C THR A 142 17.34 6.96 5.04
N HIS A 143 16.73 6.71 3.87
CA HIS A 143 16.17 5.40 3.54
C HIS A 143 17.26 4.32 3.45
N LEU A 144 18.45 4.69 2.95
CA LEU A 144 19.60 3.80 2.88
C LEU A 144 20.26 3.60 4.25
N GLU A 145 20.42 4.67 5.02
CA GLU A 145 20.99 4.63 6.38
C GLU A 145 20.17 3.74 7.33
N GLU A 146 18.84 3.77 7.19
CA GLU A 146 17.91 2.97 7.98
C GLU A 146 17.60 1.58 7.37
N ASP A 147 18.29 1.19 6.29
CA ASP A 147 18.13 -0.08 5.57
C ASP A 147 16.67 -0.40 5.18
N HIS A 148 15.96 0.58 4.62
CA HIS A 148 14.58 0.37 4.15
C HIS A 148 14.53 -0.68 3.02
N VAL A 149 15.56 -0.75 2.18
CA VAL A 149 15.70 -1.78 1.13
C VAL A 149 15.75 -3.18 1.75
N GLY A 150 16.57 -3.39 2.78
CA GLY A 150 16.61 -4.63 3.55
C GLY A 150 15.27 -4.96 4.19
N SER A 151 14.60 -3.96 4.78
CA SER A 151 13.24 -4.15 5.34
C SER A 151 12.23 -4.62 4.30
N TYR A 152 12.19 -4.00 3.11
CA TYR A 152 11.28 -4.43 2.04
C TYR A 152 11.59 -5.83 1.53
N ASN A 153 12.88 -6.20 1.44
CA ASN A 153 13.29 -7.56 1.07
C ASN A 153 12.86 -8.59 2.12
N ALA A 154 13.00 -8.28 3.41
CA ALA A 154 12.55 -9.15 4.49
C ALA A 154 11.02 -9.32 4.49
N ASP A 155 10.27 -8.26 4.19
CA ASP A 155 8.82 -8.31 4.09
C ASP A 155 8.35 -9.17 2.90
N LEU A 156 9.00 -9.01 1.73
CA LEU A 156 8.76 -9.86 0.56
C LEU A 156 9.08 -11.33 0.85
N GLN A 157 10.16 -11.60 1.58
CA GLN A 157 10.52 -12.95 1.99
C GLN A 157 9.45 -13.55 2.91
N TRP A 158 8.98 -12.79 3.90
CA TRP A 158 7.91 -13.22 4.78
C TRP A 158 6.62 -13.55 3.99
N ILE A 159 6.27 -12.71 3.01
CA ILE A 159 5.11 -12.97 2.13
C ILE A 159 5.27 -14.30 1.39
N ARG A 160 6.45 -14.57 0.80
CA ARG A 160 6.73 -15.82 0.07
C ARG A 160 6.61 -17.05 0.98
N GLU A 161 7.14 -16.97 2.18
CA GLU A 161 7.08 -18.06 3.17
C GLU A 161 5.65 -18.34 3.65
N ASN A 162 4.77 -17.34 3.62
CA ASN A 162 3.39 -17.43 4.10
C ASN A 162 2.36 -17.42 2.96
N GLU A 163 2.79 -17.56 1.70
CA GLU A 163 1.97 -17.35 0.52
C GLU A 163 0.71 -18.24 0.52
N ALA A 164 0.86 -19.52 0.85
CA ALA A 164 -0.27 -20.45 0.89
C ALA A 164 -1.35 -20.03 1.90
N ALA A 165 -0.95 -19.57 3.08
CA ALA A 165 -1.88 -19.13 4.13
C ALA A 165 -2.54 -17.78 3.77
N LEU A 166 -1.77 -16.86 3.17
CA LEU A 166 -2.29 -15.59 2.66
C LEU A 166 -3.32 -15.82 1.55
N ARG A 167 -3.01 -16.70 0.58
CA ARG A 167 -3.94 -17.06 -0.50
C ARG A 167 -5.22 -17.69 0.04
N ALA A 168 -5.12 -18.62 0.99
CA ALA A 168 -6.29 -19.25 1.59
C ALA A 168 -7.22 -18.23 2.28
N ALA A 169 -6.67 -17.16 2.86
CA ALA A 169 -7.45 -16.11 3.51
C ALA A 169 -8.10 -15.09 2.55
N LEU A 170 -7.72 -15.15 1.26
CA LEU A 170 -8.25 -14.31 0.19
C LEU A 170 -9.24 -15.04 -0.72
N LEU A 171 -9.48 -16.34 -0.49
CA LEU A 171 -10.59 -17.09 -1.10
C LEU A 171 -11.92 -16.76 -0.39
#